data_AF-A0A846QP84-F1
#
_entry.id   AF-A0A846QP84-F1
#
_cell.length_a   1.000
_cell.length_b   1.000
_cell.length_c   1.000
_cell.angle_alpha   90.00
_cell.angle_beta   90.00
_cell.angle_gamma   90.00
#
_symmetry.space_group_name_H-M   'P 1'
#
loop_
_entity.id
_entity.type
_entity.pdbx_description
1 polymer ?
#
loop_
_entity_poly.entity_id
_entity_poly.type
_entity_poly.pdbx_seq_one_letter_code
_entity_poly.pdbx_strand_id
1 'polypeptide(L)' 'MQQPRMICGKRELMKFFGIGEKKLMRWIREYNCPAYPDEQGRYRAWSGDLASWYRLTFQRR' A
#
# COMPACT_ATOMS: atom_id res chain seq x y z
N MET A 1 -4.48 -17.20 -11.28
CA MET A 1 -4.77 -15.74 -11.22
C MET A 1 -5.28 -15.42 -9.82
N GLN A 2 -4.43 -14.88 -8.93
CA GLN A 2 -4.90 -14.47 -7.59
C GLN A 2 -5.74 -13.20 -7.75
N GLN A 3 -7.02 -13.26 -7.34
CA GLN A 3 -7.91 -12.10 -7.37
C GLN A 3 -7.37 -10.99 -6.45
N PRO A 4 -7.51 -9.70 -6.81
CA PRO A 4 -7.03 -8.62 -5.98
C PRO A 4 -7.88 -8.58 -4.70
N ARG A 5 -7.26 -8.92 -3.55
CA ARG A 5 -7.91 -8.74 -2.25
C ARG A 5 -7.79 -7.29 -1.82
N MET A 6 -8.88 -6.72 -1.32
CA MET A 6 -8.86 -5.40 -0.70
C MET A 6 -8.18 -5.52 0.66
N ILE A 7 -7.06 -4.80 0.83
CA ILE A 7 -6.34 -4.68 2.09
C ILE A 7 -6.99 -3.54 2.87
N CYS A 8 -7.51 -3.88 4.05
CA CYS A 8 -8.16 -2.94 4.95
C CYS A 8 -7.28 -2.68 6.17
N GLY A 9 -6.87 -1.44 6.34
CA GLY A 9 -6.19 -0.94 7.53
C GLY A 9 -4.67 -0.82 7.39
N LYS A 10 -4.12 0.17 8.11
CA LYS A 10 -2.69 0.48 8.10
C LYS A 10 -1.80 -0.71 8.48
N ARG A 11 -2.22 -1.54 9.44
CA ARG A 11 -1.44 -2.69 9.93
C ARG A 11 -1.26 -3.76 8.85
N GLU A 12 -2.29 -4.00 8.05
CA GLU A 12 -2.23 -5.00 6.99
C GLU A 12 -1.36 -4.49 5.82
N LEU A 13 -1.40 -3.19 5.51
CA LEU A 13 -0.47 -2.57 4.57
C LEU A 13 0.98 -2.68 5.03
N MET A 14 1.23 -2.43 6.32
CA MET A 14 2.57 -2.59 6.92
C MET A 14 3.07 -4.03 6.79
N LYS A 15 2.23 -5.03 7.06
CA LYS A 15 2.57 -6.45 6.86
C LYS A 15 2.81 -6.78 5.40
N PHE A 16 1.98 -6.29 4.49
CA PHE A 16 2.08 -6.56 3.06
C PHE A 16 3.42 -6.11 2.48
N PHE A 17 3.87 -4.91 2.85
CA PHE A 17 5.16 -4.38 2.41
C PHE A 17 6.34 -4.78 3.30
N GLY A 18 6.09 -5.35 4.48
CA GLY A 18 7.12 -5.58 5.49
C GLY A 18 7.80 -4.28 5.97
N ILE A 19 7.04 -3.18 6.06
CA ILE A 19 7.57 -1.86 6.44
C ILE A 19 6.88 -1.28 7.67
N GLY A 20 7.59 -0.38 8.37
CA GLY A 20 7.04 0.42 9.46
C GLY A 20 6.11 1.55 8.99
N GLU A 21 5.28 2.06 9.92
CA GLU A 21 4.27 3.10 9.65
C GLU A 21 4.86 4.36 9.01
N LYS A 22 6.01 4.86 9.51
CA LYS A 22 6.68 6.04 8.93
C LYS A 22 7.02 5.85 7.45
N LYS A 23 7.50 4.66 7.09
CA LYS A 23 7.89 4.35 5.71
C LYS A 23 6.66 4.17 4.82
N LEU A 24 5.59 3.59 5.36
CA LEU A 24 4.29 3.51 4.68
C LEU A 24 3.71 4.90 4.41
N MET A 25 3.71 5.80 5.40
CA MET A 25 3.27 7.19 5.24
C MET A 25 4.11 7.93 4.21
N ARG A 26 5.42 7.72 4.25
CA ARG A 26 6.36 8.24 3.25
C ARG A 26 5.99 7.78 1.85
N TRP A 27 5.67 6.51 1.68
CA TRP A 27 5.28 5.92 0.40
C TRP A 27 3.96 6.45 -0.13
N ILE A 28 2.98 6.62 0.75
CA ILE A 28 1.69 7.24 0.39
C ILE A 28 1.89 8.69 -0.06
N ARG A 29 2.72 9.45 0.64
CA ARG A 29 2.92 10.87 0.36
C ARG A 29 3.87 11.17 -0.79
N GLU A 30 5.05 10.55 -0.82
CA GLU A 30 6.10 10.86 -1.83
C GLU A 30 5.90 10.10 -3.13
N TYR A 31 5.36 8.90 -3.07
CA TYR A 31 5.32 7.99 -4.23
C TYR A 31 3.89 7.76 -4.75
N ASN A 32 2.89 8.52 -4.27
CA ASN A 32 1.48 8.37 -4.63
C ASN A 32 1.01 6.90 -4.53
N CYS A 33 1.33 6.24 -3.41
CA CYS A 33 0.87 4.87 -3.17
C CYS A 33 -0.66 4.79 -3.27
N PRO A 34 -1.24 3.77 -3.94
CA PRO A 34 -2.69 3.63 -4.13
C PRO A 34 -3.47 3.30 -2.84
N ALA A 35 -2.88 3.55 -1.66
CA ALA A 35 -3.55 3.47 -0.37
C ALA A 35 -4.17 4.82 -0.01
N TYR A 36 -5.50 4.83 0.06
CA TYR A 36 -6.29 6.01 0.40
C TYR A 36 -6.86 5.90 1.82
N PRO A 37 -6.91 7.01 2.57
CA PRO A 37 -7.59 7.05 3.86
C PRO A 37 -9.11 7.04 3.65
N ASP A 38 -9.78 6.17 4.41
CA ASP A 38 -11.24 6.13 4.55
C ASP A 38 -11.70 7.15 5.60
N GLU A 39 -12.99 7.49 5.65
CA GLU A 39 -13.55 8.46 6.62
C GLU A 39 -13.27 8.10 8.10
N GLN A 40 -13.01 6.82 8.38
CA GLN A 40 -12.61 6.34 9.72
C GLN A 40 -11.09 6.38 9.98
N GLY A 41 -10.31 7.05 9.13
CA GLY A 41 -8.84 7.08 9.22
C GLY A 41 -8.17 5.74 8.90
N ARG A 42 -8.90 4.80 8.30
CA ARG A 42 -8.37 3.48 7.89
C ARG A 42 -7.83 3.58 6.47
N TYR A 43 -6.62 3.13 6.24
CA TYR A 43 -6.09 3.05 4.88
C TYR A 43 -6.69 1.85 4.15
N ARG A 44 -7.21 2.06 2.95
CA ARG A 44 -7.71 1.01 2.06
C ARG A 44 -6.90 1.02 0.78
N ALA A 45 -6.57 -0.17 0.28
CA ALA A 45 -5.98 -0.33 -1.03
C ALA A 45 -6.22 -1.72 -1.58
N TRP A 46 -6.17 -1.84 -2.89
CA TRP A 46 -6.19 -3.13 -3.56
C TRP A 46 -4.79 -3.73 -3.56
N SER A 47 -4.66 -4.98 -3.11
CA SER A 47 -3.38 -5.70 -3.12
C SER A 47 -2.75 -5.78 -4.52
N GLY A 48 -3.59 -5.89 -5.57
CA GLY A 48 -3.13 -5.89 -6.97
C GLY A 48 -2.51 -4.56 -7.39
N ASP A 49 -3.16 -3.43 -7.07
CA ASP A 49 -2.61 -2.09 -7.31
C ASP A 49 -1.33 -1.85 -6.52
N LEU A 50 -1.31 -2.21 -5.24
CA LEU A 50 -0.12 -2.04 -4.39
C LEU A 50 1.06 -2.86 -4.90
N ALA A 51 0.84 -4.11 -5.30
CA ALA A 51 1.88 -4.96 -5.85
C ALA A 51 2.42 -4.40 -7.17
N SER A 52 1.53 -3.96 -8.06
CA SER A 52 1.89 -3.40 -9.36
C SER A 52 2.66 -2.10 -9.19
N TRP A 53 2.16 -1.19 -8.34
CA TRP A 53 2.82 0.05 -7.99
C TRP A 53 4.18 -0.18 -7.34
N TYR A 54 4.29 -1.10 -6.38
CA TYR A 54 5.56 -1.40 -5.69
C TYR A 54 6.59 -1.93 -6.67
N ARG A 55 6.17 -2.83 -7.56
CA ARG A 55 7.01 -3.35 -8.64
C ARG A 55 7.49 -2.24 -9.57
N LEU A 56 6.60 -1.35 -10.02
CA LEU A 56 6.95 -0.25 -10.93
C LEU A 56 7.86 0.80 -10.29
N THR A 57 7.69 1.06 -8.99
CA THR A 57 8.39 2.15 -8.28
C THR A 57 9.75 1.70 -7.74
N PHE A 58 9.87 0.46 -7.27
CA PHE A 58 11.06 -0.02 -6.55
C PHE A 58 11.84 -1.12 -7.27
N GLN A 59 11.28 -1.82 -8.28
CA GLN A 59 11.99 -2.87 -9.04
C GLN A 59 12.84 -2.32 -10.21
N ARG A 60 12.94 -0.99 -10.36
CA ARG A 60 13.81 -0.31 -11.34
C ARG A 60 15.19 0.09 -10.77
N ARG A 61 15.64 -0.52 -9.66
CA ARG A 61 16.97 -0.30 -9.10
C ARG A 61 17.75 -1.60 -8.97
#